data_AF-A0A0F9FZX5-F1
#
_entry.id   AF-A0A0F9FZX5-F1
#
_cell.length_a   1.000
_cell.length_b   1.000
_cell.length_c   1.000
_cell.angle_alpha   90.00
_cell.angle_beta   90.00
_cell.angle_gamma   90.00
#
_symmetry.space_group_name_H-M   'P 1'
#
loop_
_entity.id
_entity.type
_entity.pdbx_description
1 polymer ?
#
loop_
_entity_poly.entity_id
_entity_poly.type
_entity_poly.pdbx_seq_one_letter_code
_entity_poly.pdbx_strand_id
1 'polypeptide(L)' 'MRDPNRIKRILEKIGNLWKVSPDLRFGQFLQNIFGSAIRDQPIYSKEDDEIEKILDYLLGRKNS' A
#
# COMPACT_ATOMS: atom_id res chain seq x y z
N MET A 1 -8.45 19.75 -3.60
CA MET A 1 -9.27 18.98 -2.62
C MET A 1 -9.08 17.50 -2.92
N ARG A 2 -8.81 16.65 -1.92
CA ARG A 2 -8.55 15.22 -2.15
C ARG A 2 -9.88 14.48 -2.37
N ASP A 3 -9.93 13.55 -3.33
CA ASP A 3 -11.11 12.70 -3.59
C ASP A 3 -11.39 11.78 -2.38
N PRO A 4 -12.56 11.86 -1.72
CA PRO A 4 -12.90 10.97 -0.61
C PRO A 4 -12.93 9.49 -1.02
N ASN A 5 -13.27 9.18 -2.28
CA ASN A 5 -13.36 7.80 -2.76
C ASN A 5 -11.99 7.11 -2.81
N ARG A 6 -10.89 7.86 -2.78
CA ARG A 6 -9.53 7.30 -2.72
C ARG A 6 -9.32 6.42 -1.48
N ILE A 7 -9.97 6.75 -0.36
CA ILE A 7 -9.79 6.03 0.91
C ILE A 7 -10.24 4.58 0.73
N LYS A 8 -11.45 4.39 0.21
CA LYS A 8 -12.02 3.06 -0.03
C LYS A 8 -11.15 2.25 -1.00
N ARG A 9 -10.76 2.86 -2.14
CA ARG A 9 -9.91 2.19 -3.15
C ARG A 9 -8.56 1.74 -2.57
N ILE A 10 -7.88 2.62 -1.83
CA ILE A 10 -6.59 2.29 -1.20
C ILE A 10 -6.75 1.17 -0.17
N LEU A 11 -7.78 1.24 0.68
CA LEU A 11 -8.04 0.20 1.68
C LEU A 11 -8.36 -1.16 1.05
N GLU A 12 -9.10 -1.19 -0.07
CA GLU A 12 -9.39 -2.42 -0.81
C GLU A 12 -8.11 -3.06 -1.36
N LYS A 13 -7.20 -2.26 -1.94
CA LYS A 13 -5.90 -2.74 -2.45
C LYS A 13 -5.01 -3.28 -1.32
N ILE A 14 -4.91 -2.53 -0.21
CA ILE A 14 -4.20 -2.94 1.01
C ILE A 14 -4.76 -4.27 1.52
N GLY A 15 -6.09 -4.41 1.63
CA GLY A 15 -6.73 -5.63 2.08
C GLY A 15 -6.45 -6.82 1.16
N ASN A 16 -6.47 -6.62 -0.15
CA ASN A 16 -6.19 -7.68 -1.12
C ASN A 16 -4.75 -8.17 -1.06
N LEU A 17 -3.79 -7.26 -0.87
CA LEU A 17 -2.38 -7.59 -0.66
C LEU A 17 -2.18 -8.27 0.69
N TRP A 18 -2.79 -7.79 1.77
CA TRP A 18 -2.56 -8.32 3.12
C TRP A 18 -3.10 -9.75 3.29
N LYS A 19 -4.18 -10.12 2.60
CA LYS A 19 -4.72 -11.49 2.59
C LYS A 19 -3.70 -12.56 2.16
N VAL A 20 -2.61 -12.21 1.49
CA VAL A 20 -1.55 -13.17 1.10
C VAL A 20 -0.55 -13.45 2.22
N SER A 21 -0.57 -12.66 3.29
CA SER A 21 0.34 -12.79 4.44
C SER A 21 -0.43 -12.50 5.74
N PRO A 22 -1.44 -13.35 6.07
CA PRO A 22 -2.36 -13.11 7.18
C PRO A 22 -1.66 -13.11 8.55
N ASP A 23 -0.48 -13.72 8.65
CA ASP A 23 0.31 -13.79 9.89
C ASP A 23 0.97 -12.44 10.25
N LEU A 24 1.11 -11.54 9.27
CA LEU A 24 1.66 -10.21 9.54
C LEU A 24 0.60 -9.35 10.24
N ARG A 25 0.96 -8.74 11.36
CA ARG A 25 0.14 -7.65 11.94
C ARG A 25 0.09 -6.48 10.97
N PHE A 26 -1.03 -5.74 10.97
CA PHE A 26 -1.27 -4.66 10.01
C PHE A 26 -0.09 -3.67 9.88
N GLY A 27 0.45 -3.18 10.99
CA GLY A 27 1.58 -2.26 10.98
C GLY A 27 2.86 -2.85 10.36
N GLN A 28 3.13 -4.13 10.62
CA GLN A 28 4.27 -4.84 10.04
C GLN A 28 4.10 -5.05 8.53
N PHE A 29 2.88 -5.37 8.10
CA PHE A 29 2.54 -5.46 6.68
C PHE A 29 2.77 -4.12 5.96
N LEU A 30 2.28 -3.00 6.53
CA LEU A 30 2.53 -1.67 5.98
C LEU A 30 4.02 -1.35 5.91
N GLN A 31 4.78 -1.65 6.97
CA GLN A 31 6.22 -1.44 6.99
C GLN A 31 6.93 -2.29 5.92
N ASN A 32 6.47 -3.50 5.62
CA ASN A 32 7.06 -4.32 4.56
C ASN A 32 6.79 -3.75 3.17
N ILE A 33 5.58 -3.23 2.92
CA ILE A 33 5.22 -2.61 1.63
C ILE A 33 5.98 -1.30 1.42
N PHE A 34 6.03 -0.44 2.44
CA PHE A 34 6.47 0.94 2.28
C PHE A 34 7.88 1.21 2.82
N GLY A 35 8.37 0.39 3.75
CA GLY A 35 9.67 0.56 4.39
C GLY A 35 10.85 0.28 3.47
N SER A 36 10.65 -0.47 2.37
CA SER A 36 11.68 -0.64 1.33
C SER A 36 11.68 0.50 0.30
N ALA A 37 10.53 1.13 0.06
CA ALA A 37 10.34 2.16 -0.95
C ALA A 37 10.75 3.57 -0.48
N ILE A 38 10.94 3.75 0.83
CA ILE A 38 11.13 5.05 1.45
C ILE A 38 12.33 4.97 2.39
N ARG A 39 13.55 4.93 1.83
CA ARG A 39 14.75 5.14 2.64
C ARG A 39 14.75 6.59 3.13
N ASP A 40 14.87 6.75 4.44
CA ASP A 40 15.08 8.03 5.15
C ASP A 40 13.94 9.07 5.07
N GLN A 41 12.75 8.67 4.63
CA GLN A 41 11.56 9.53 4.74
C GLN A 41 10.38 8.82 5.45
N PRO A 42 9.50 9.59 6.11
CA PRO A 42 8.26 9.04 6.66
C PRO A 42 7.33 8.56 5.55
N ILE A 43 6.54 7.52 5.83
CA ILE A 43 5.54 6.99 4.88
C ILE A 43 4.56 8.05 4.35
N TYR A 44 4.28 9.08 5.16
CA TYR A 44 3.36 10.15 4.81
C TYR A 44 3.95 11.21 3.87
N SER A 45 5.23 11.10 3.47
CA SER A 45 5.83 12.02 2.50
C SER A 45 5.40 11.75 1.06
N LYS A 46 4.88 10.56 0.78
CA LYS A 46 4.30 10.20 -0.51
C LYS A 46 2.85 10.64 -0.62
N GLU A 47 2.51 11.20 -1.77
CA GLU A 47 1.12 11.52 -2.07
C GLU A 47 0.30 10.25 -2.34
N ASP A 48 -1.02 10.36 -2.19
CA ASP A 48 -1.91 9.20 -2.28
C ASP A 48 -1.86 8.51 -3.65
N ASP A 49 -1.60 9.25 -4.74
CA ASP A 49 -1.50 8.69 -6.09
C ASP A 49 -0.22 7.88 -6.29
N GLU A 50 0.88 8.29 -5.65
CA GLU A 50 2.13 7.51 -5.63
C GLU A 50 1.94 6.21 -4.86
N ILE A 51 1.26 6.28 -3.71
CA ILE A 51 0.91 5.09 -2.90
C ILE A 51 0.03 4.16 -3.74
N GLU A 52 -0.99 4.69 -4.42
CA GLU A 52 -1.90 3.90 -5.24
C GLU A 52 -1.18 3.19 -6.40
N LYS A 53 -0.22 3.85 -7.07
CA LYS A 53 0.64 3.23 -8.11
C LYS A 53 1.48 2.07 -7.58
N ILE A 54 2.05 2.21 -6.37
CA ILE A 54 2.83 1.13 -5.74
C ILE A 54 1.92 -0.07 -5.46
N LEU A 55 0.73 0.17 -4.92
CA LEU A 55 -0.24 -0.89 -4.64
C LEU A 55 -0.70 -1.60 -5.91
N ASP A 56 -0.96 -0.86 -6.99
CA ASP A 56 -1.32 -1.43 -8.30
C ASP A 56 -0.20 -2.29 -8.88
N TYR A 57 1.05 -1.82 -8.81
CA TYR A 57 2.22 -2.58 -9.23
C TYR A 57 2.34 -3.91 -8.47
N LEU A 58 2.19 -3.88 -7.15
CA LEU A 58 2.27 -5.09 -6.31
C LEU A 58 1.12 -6.06 -6.58
N LEU A 59 -0.08 -5.57 -6.86
CA LEU A 59 -1.22 -6.40 -7.26
C LEU A 59 -1.00 -7.04 -8.64
N GLY A 60 -0.44 -6.31 -9.59
CA GLY A 60 -0.12 -6.82 -10.93
C GLY A 60 0.91 -7.96 -10.90
N ARG A 61 1.89 -7.89 -9.99
CA ARG A 61 2.90 -8.94 -9.77
C ARG A 61 2.31 -10.28 -9.30
N LYS A 62 1.10 -10.29 -8.74
CA LYS A 62 0.41 -11.50 -8.28
C LYS A 62 -0.22 -12.31 -9.43
N ASN A 63 -0.40 -11.69 -10.60
CA ASN A 63 -1.05 -12.29 -11.77
C ASN A 63 -0.04 -12.82 -12.82
N SER A 64 1.25 -12.90 -12.47
CA SER A 64 2.34 -13.47 -13.28
C SER A 64 2.96 -14.65 -12.55
#